data_AF-A0A950BEB0-F1
#
_entry.id   AF-A0A950BEB0-F1
#
_cell.length_a   1.000
_cell.length_b   1.000
_cell.length_c   1.000
_cell.angle_alpha   90.00
_cell.angle_beta   90.00
_cell.angle_gamma   90.00
#
_symmetry.space_group_name_H-M   'P 1'
#
loop_
_entity.id
_entity.type
_entity.pdbx_description
1 polymer ?
#
loop_
_entity_poly.entity_id
_entity_poly.type
_entity_poly.pdbx_seq_one_letter_code
_entity_poly.pdbx_strand_id
1 'polypeptide(L)'
;TLDREAKTGTVDVTIDASSIDTGNAKLDKHVSSAEFLDTAKYPTATYKGTSIRFEGDKPVEVIGTFTLHGVTKPLNLKIDSFKCFQNPMLKREVCGADASAQFDRADYGVNWGQSYGFKTATTLQIQVEGIKAD
;
A
#
# COMPACT_ATOMS: atom_id res chain seq x y z
N THR A 1 -2.77 12.41 6.29
CA THR A 1 -2.39 13.36 7.37
C THR A 1 -2.26 12.62 8.69
N LEU A 2 -1.69 13.24 9.72
CA LEU A 2 -1.54 12.63 11.05
C LEU A 2 -1.68 13.71 12.13
N ASP A 3 -2.61 13.51 13.06
CA ASP A 3 -2.77 14.27 14.29
C ASP A 3 -2.54 13.32 15.47
N ARG A 4 -1.39 13.48 16.12
CA ARG A 4 -0.96 12.59 17.23
C ARG A 4 -1.64 12.93 18.55
N GLU A 5 -2.11 14.16 18.73
CA GLU A 5 -2.78 14.60 19.95
C GLU A 5 -4.23 14.12 19.94
N ALA A 6 -4.94 14.36 18.83
CA ALA A 6 -6.29 13.85 18.63
C ALA A 6 -6.32 12.35 18.32
N LYS A 7 -5.16 11.73 18.06
CA LYS A 7 -5.00 10.30 17.69
C LYS A 7 -5.83 9.95 16.45
N THR A 8 -5.72 10.78 15.42
CA THR A 8 -6.41 10.59 14.13
C THR A 8 -5.45 10.74 12.96
N GLY A 9 -5.87 10.30 11.79
CA GLY A 9 -5.12 10.49 10.56
C GLY A 9 -5.78 9.81 9.38
N THR A 10 -5.26 10.12 8.21
CA THR A 10 -5.69 9.57 6.92
C THR A 10 -4.49 9.22 6.07
N VAL A 11 -4.66 8.30 5.14
CA VAL A 11 -3.64 7.90 4.17
C VAL A 11 -4.27 7.91 2.79
N ASP A 12 -3.61 8.52 1.81
CA ASP A 12 -4.01 8.44 0.41
C ASP A 12 -2.74 8.17 -0.41
N VAL A 13 -2.70 7.03 -1.07
CA VAL A 13 -1.55 6.56 -1.85
C VAL A 13 -2.04 6.15 -3.23
N THR A 14 -1.35 6.64 -4.26
CA THR A 14 -1.53 6.20 -5.64
C THR A 14 -0.23 5.57 -6.12
N ILE A 15 -0.34 4.37 -6.67
CA ILE A 15 0.77 3.56 -7.19
C ILE A 15 0.58 3.47 -8.70
N ASP A 16 1.63 3.74 -9.47
CA ASP A 16 1.69 3.42 -10.89
C ASP A 16 1.76 1.90 -11.05
N ALA A 17 0.72 1.27 -11.58
CA ALA A 17 0.68 -0.18 -11.72
C ALA A 17 1.71 -0.70 -12.74
N SER A 18 2.19 0.16 -13.65
CA SER A 18 3.21 -0.19 -14.63
C SER A 18 4.64 -0.16 -14.08
N SER A 19 4.85 0.35 -12.86
CA SER A 19 6.16 0.37 -12.21
C SER A 19 6.58 -0.96 -11.59
N ILE A 20 5.83 -2.04 -11.84
CA ILE A 20 6.12 -3.37 -11.33
C ILE A 20 7.53 -3.83 -11.73
N ASP A 21 8.29 -4.31 -10.75
CA ASP A 21 9.62 -4.85 -10.93
C ASP A 21 9.74 -6.15 -10.13
N THR A 22 9.96 -7.25 -10.84
CA THR A 22 10.19 -8.59 -10.27
C THR A 22 11.65 -9.02 -10.37
N GLY A 23 12.52 -8.16 -10.90
CA GLY A 23 13.89 -8.49 -11.30
C GLY A 23 13.98 -9.30 -12.60
N ASN A 24 12.86 -9.51 -13.30
CA ASN A 24 12.80 -10.25 -14.56
C ASN A 24 11.88 -9.56 -15.58
N ALA A 25 12.49 -8.87 -16.55
CA ALA A 25 11.79 -8.08 -17.56
C ALA A 25 10.69 -8.84 -18.35
N LYS A 26 10.85 -10.16 -18.56
CA LYS A 26 9.79 -10.95 -19.23
C LYS A 26 8.58 -11.15 -18.33
N LEU A 27 8.82 -11.36 -17.03
CA LEU A 27 7.75 -11.47 -16.04
C LEU A 27 7.09 -10.12 -15.81
N ASP A 28 7.84 -9.02 -15.76
CA ASP A 28 7.27 -7.65 -15.60
C ASP A 28 6.32 -7.32 -16.75
N LYS A 29 6.73 -7.64 -17.98
CA LYS A 29 5.89 -7.50 -19.18
C LYS A 29 4.61 -8.34 -19.08
N HIS A 30 4.71 -9.56 -18.56
CA HIS A 30 3.55 -10.44 -18.38
C HIS A 30 2.60 -9.92 -17.29
N VAL A 31 3.13 -9.56 -16.13
CA VAL A 31 2.35 -9.02 -14.99
C VAL A 31 1.65 -7.72 -15.38
N SER A 32 2.27 -6.89 -16.22
CA SER A 32 1.65 -5.65 -16.72
C SER A 32 0.54 -5.88 -17.75
N SER A 33 0.50 -7.06 -18.38
CA SER A 33 -0.41 -7.35 -19.51
C SER A 33 -1.87 -7.48 -19.09
N ALA A 34 -2.77 -7.49 -20.08
CA ALA A 34 -4.21 -7.71 -19.89
C ALA A 34 -4.57 -9.07 -19.26
N GLU A 35 -3.63 -10.03 -19.23
CA GLU A 35 -3.84 -11.33 -18.57
C GLU A 35 -3.62 -11.26 -17.05
N PHE A 36 -3.08 -10.15 -16.52
CA PHE A 36 -2.74 -10.01 -15.10
C PHE A 36 -3.19 -8.65 -14.53
N LEU A 37 -2.35 -7.61 -14.49
CA LEU A 37 -2.72 -6.30 -13.92
C LEU A 37 -3.47 -5.38 -14.90
N ASP A 38 -3.42 -5.68 -16.21
CA ASP A 38 -4.01 -4.87 -17.28
C ASP A 38 -3.71 -3.37 -17.11
N THR A 39 -2.43 -3.02 -17.00
CA THR A 39 -2.00 -1.66 -16.62
C THR A 39 -2.34 -0.61 -17.67
N ALA A 40 -2.60 -1.03 -18.92
CA ALA A 40 -3.12 -0.15 -19.95
C ALA A 40 -4.54 0.35 -19.64
N LYS A 41 -5.38 -0.50 -19.02
CA LYS A 41 -6.76 -0.18 -18.62
C LYS A 41 -6.85 0.33 -17.19
N TYR A 42 -6.04 -0.22 -16.29
CA TYR A 42 -5.96 0.15 -14.87
C TYR A 42 -4.54 0.63 -14.54
N PRO A 43 -4.16 1.85 -14.95
CA PRO A 43 -2.80 2.34 -14.81
C PRO A 43 -2.40 2.61 -13.35
N THR A 44 -3.37 2.64 -12.44
CA THR A 44 -3.11 2.90 -11.02
C THR A 44 -3.77 1.89 -10.11
N ALA A 45 -3.06 1.59 -9.01
CA ALA A 45 -3.64 1.03 -7.80
C ALA A 45 -3.68 2.13 -6.74
N THR A 46 -4.73 2.17 -5.92
CA THR A 46 -4.88 3.23 -4.90
C THR A 46 -5.22 2.65 -3.54
N TYR A 47 -4.65 3.21 -2.48
CA TYR A 47 -5.03 2.90 -1.12
C TYR A 47 -5.55 4.16 -0.41
N LYS A 48 -6.71 4.03 0.23
CA LYS A 48 -7.33 5.10 1.02
C LYS A 48 -7.60 4.63 2.46
N GLY A 49 -6.82 5.17 3.39
CA GLY A 49 -7.00 5.00 4.84
C GLY A 49 -7.87 6.11 5.41
N THR A 50 -8.95 5.73 6.08
CA THR A 50 -9.94 6.67 6.66
C THR A 50 -9.75 6.88 8.16
N SER A 51 -9.07 5.96 8.83
CA SER A 51 -8.78 6.04 10.26
C SER A 51 -7.46 5.34 10.58
N ILE A 52 -6.79 5.81 11.63
CA ILE A 52 -5.59 5.19 12.19
C ILE A 52 -5.92 4.81 13.63
N ARG A 53 -5.70 3.55 13.98
CA ARG A 53 -5.80 3.09 15.37
C ARG A 53 -4.48 3.30 16.09
N PHE A 54 -4.59 3.66 17.36
CA PHE A 54 -3.45 3.92 18.23
C PHE A 54 -3.48 3.01 19.46
N GLU A 55 -2.30 2.57 19.88
CA GLU A 55 -2.05 2.00 21.20
C GLU A 55 -1.16 2.97 21.99
N GLY A 56 -1.73 3.59 23.02
CA GLY A 56 -1.10 4.75 23.67
C GLY A 56 -0.92 5.87 22.64
N ASP A 57 0.33 6.26 22.39
CA ASP A 57 0.69 7.32 21.44
C ASP A 57 1.29 6.79 20.13
N LYS A 58 1.22 5.47 19.91
CA LYS A 58 1.76 4.80 18.73
C LYS A 58 0.66 4.39 17.77
N PRO A 59 0.72 4.79 16.49
CA PRO A 59 -0.07 4.18 15.43
C PRO A 59 0.21 2.68 15.32
N VAL A 60 -0.84 1.86 15.22
CA VAL A 60 -0.70 0.39 15.09
C VAL A 60 -1.45 -0.20 13.90
N GLU A 61 -2.45 0.48 13.36
CA GLU A 61 -3.24 -0.01 12.24
C GLU A 61 -3.83 1.16 11.45
N VAL A 62 -3.87 1.05 10.12
CA VAL A 62 -4.62 1.93 9.23
C VAL A 62 -5.84 1.16 8.71
N ILE A 63 -7.03 1.68 8.97
CA ILE A 63 -8.30 1.14 8.46
C ILE A 63 -8.59 1.80 7.12
N GLY A 64 -8.74 0.99 6.07
CA GLY A 64 -8.85 1.53 4.73
C GLY A 64 -9.40 0.58 3.66
N THR A 65 -9.33 1.06 2.44
CA THR A 65 -9.72 0.34 1.23
C THR A 65 -8.59 0.38 0.20
N PHE A 66 -8.38 -0.74 -0.46
CA PHE A 66 -7.46 -0.88 -1.58
C PHE A 66 -8.26 -1.03 -2.87
N THR A 67 -7.84 -0.32 -3.91
CA THR A 67 -8.35 -0.45 -5.27
C THR A 67 -7.24 -1.00 -6.15
N LEU A 68 -7.49 -2.16 -6.75
CA LEU A 68 -6.60 -2.81 -7.70
C LEU A 68 -7.45 -3.34 -8.86
N HIS A 69 -6.96 -3.15 -10.09
CA HIS A 69 -7.62 -3.69 -11.29
C HIS A 69 -9.12 -3.29 -11.37
N GLY A 70 -9.43 -2.05 -10.99
CA GLY A 70 -10.78 -1.48 -11.00
C GLY A 70 -11.72 -1.94 -9.86
N VAL A 71 -11.28 -2.85 -8.99
CA VAL A 71 -12.07 -3.36 -7.87
C VAL A 71 -11.59 -2.75 -6.57
N THR A 72 -12.50 -2.21 -5.76
CA THR A 72 -12.21 -1.67 -4.42
C THR A 72 -12.69 -2.61 -3.33
N LYS A 73 -11.82 -2.97 -2.38
CA LYS A 73 -12.18 -3.76 -1.20
C LYS A 73 -11.55 -3.21 0.08
N PRO A 74 -12.13 -3.50 1.26
CA PRO A 74 -11.48 -3.24 2.54
C PRO A 74 -10.13 -3.97 2.64
N LEU A 75 -9.11 -3.26 3.11
CA LEU A 75 -7.80 -3.82 3.43
C LEU A 75 -7.21 -2.97 4.55
N ASN A 76 -6.99 -3.57 5.72
CA ASN A 76 -6.30 -2.87 6.80
C ASN A 76 -4.80 -3.10 6.70
N LEU A 77 -4.03 -2.06 6.98
CA LEU A 77 -2.57 -2.15 7.08
C LEU A 77 -2.19 -2.19 8.56
N LYS A 78 -1.46 -3.23 8.97
CA LYS A 78 -0.82 -3.26 10.28
C LYS A 78 0.44 -2.40 10.22
N ILE A 79 0.67 -1.56 11.22
CA ILE A 79 1.89 -0.78 11.38
C ILE A 79 2.83 -1.57 12.29
N ASP A 80 3.93 -2.06 11.72
CA ASP A 80 4.93 -2.86 12.43
C ASP A 80 5.97 -1.97 13.12
N SER A 81 6.28 -0.81 12.55
CA SER A 81 7.18 0.18 13.12
C SER A 81 6.72 1.60 12.79
N PHE A 82 6.94 2.56 13.69
CA PHE A 82 6.64 3.97 13.46
C PHE A 82 7.61 4.86 14.25
N LYS A 83 8.17 5.87 13.59
CA LYS A 83 9.09 6.83 14.23
C LYS A 83 9.02 8.18 13.54
N CYS A 84 8.94 9.25 14.32
CA CYS A 84 9.17 10.61 13.85
C CYS A 84 10.47 11.18 14.42
N PHE A 85 11.13 12.05 13.67
CA PHE A 85 12.31 12.79 14.10
C PHE A 85 12.44 14.12 13.35
N GLN A 86 13.20 15.07 13.90
CA GLN A 86 13.59 16.27 13.15
C GLN A 86 14.74 15.93 12.21
N ASN A 87 14.49 15.97 10.91
CA ASN A 87 15.50 15.65 9.90
C ASN A 87 16.50 16.82 9.79
N PRO A 88 17.81 16.61 10.04
CA PRO A 88 18.80 17.70 10.05
C PRO A 88 18.99 18.38 8.70
N MET A 89 18.84 17.64 7.59
CA MET A 89 19.04 18.16 6.24
C MET A 89 17.83 18.94 5.74
N LEU A 90 16.63 18.40 5.97
CA LEU A 90 15.38 19.01 5.54
C LEU A 90 14.89 20.10 6.49
N LYS A 91 15.41 20.14 7.73
CA LYS A 91 14.96 21.04 8.81
C LYS A 91 13.44 20.96 9.05
N ARG A 92 12.87 19.78 8.81
CA ARG A 92 11.45 19.48 9.03
C ARG A 92 11.29 18.14 9.75
N GLU A 93 10.15 17.97 10.41
CA GLU A 93 9.79 16.68 10.98
C GLU A 93 9.54 15.67 9.84
N VAL A 94 10.11 14.49 9.99
CA VAL A 94 9.90 13.34 9.11
C VAL A 94 9.41 12.18 9.95
N CYS A 95 8.37 11.51 9.51
CA CYS A 95 7.84 10.29 10.13
C CYS A 95 8.00 9.12 9.15
N GLY A 96 8.65 8.05 9.60
CA GLY A 96 8.77 6.78 8.88
C GLY A 96 7.89 5.69 9.49
N ALA A 97 7.42 4.77 8.65
CA ALA A 97 6.69 3.59 9.08
C ALA A 97 7.01 2.36 8.22
N ASP A 98 7.05 1.20 8.86
CA ASP A 98 6.93 -0.09 8.20
C ASP A 98 5.52 -0.64 8.43
N ALA A 99 4.88 -1.12 7.38
CA ALA A 99 3.53 -1.67 7.44
C ALA A 99 3.41 -2.96 6.63
N SER A 100 2.44 -3.78 6.99
CA SER A 100 2.15 -5.04 6.31
C SER A 100 0.67 -5.31 6.19
N ALA A 101 0.31 -6.07 5.16
CA ALA A 101 -1.04 -6.60 4.97
C ALA A 101 -1.01 -7.86 4.12
N GLN A 102 -2.11 -8.60 4.11
CA GLN A 102 -2.32 -9.72 3.20
C GLN A 102 -3.69 -9.57 2.55
N PHE A 103 -3.76 -9.87 1.26
CA PHE A 103 -5.01 -9.89 0.50
C PHE A 103 -4.97 -11.00 -0.53
N ASP A 104 -6.12 -11.40 -1.07
CA ASP A 104 -6.18 -12.31 -2.20
C ASP A 104 -6.30 -11.49 -3.50
N ARG A 105 -5.36 -11.62 -4.44
CA ARG A 105 -5.44 -10.86 -5.71
C ARG A 105 -6.58 -11.34 -6.62
N ALA A 106 -7.06 -12.56 -6.44
CA ALA A 106 -8.21 -13.07 -7.20
C ALA A 106 -9.50 -12.31 -6.84
N ASP A 107 -9.60 -11.78 -5.61
CA ASP A 107 -10.72 -10.92 -5.20
C ASP A 107 -10.84 -9.63 -6.04
N TYR A 108 -9.76 -9.23 -6.70
CA TYR A 108 -9.66 -8.04 -7.54
C TYR A 108 -9.74 -8.40 -9.04
N GLY A 109 -10.05 -9.66 -9.37
CA GLY A 109 -10.07 -10.16 -10.75
C GLY A 109 -8.67 -10.48 -11.31
N VAL A 110 -7.61 -10.35 -10.52
CA VAL A 110 -6.24 -10.71 -10.92
C VAL A 110 -5.99 -12.16 -10.51
N ASN A 111 -6.48 -13.11 -11.30
CA ASN A 111 -6.53 -14.54 -10.94
C ASN A 111 -5.64 -15.45 -11.82
N TRP A 112 -4.77 -14.87 -12.66
CA TRP A 112 -3.82 -15.63 -13.48
C TRP A 112 -3.06 -16.67 -12.65
N GLY A 113 -2.82 -17.85 -13.20
CA GLY A 113 -2.10 -18.93 -12.50
C GLY A 113 -2.98 -19.77 -11.57
N GLN A 114 -4.19 -19.32 -11.21
CA GLN A 114 -5.05 -20.06 -10.26
C GLN A 114 -5.42 -21.46 -10.79
N SER A 115 -5.73 -21.60 -12.08
CA SER A 115 -6.00 -22.89 -12.72
C SER A 115 -4.78 -23.81 -12.81
N TYR A 116 -3.58 -23.24 -12.67
CA TYR A 116 -2.31 -23.98 -12.62
C TYR A 116 -1.87 -24.28 -11.17
N GLY A 117 -2.72 -23.98 -10.17
CA GLY A 117 -2.45 -24.25 -8.76
C GLY A 117 -1.68 -23.17 -8.00
N PHE A 118 -1.47 -21.98 -8.59
CA PHE A 118 -0.86 -20.87 -7.86
C PHE A 118 -1.77 -20.39 -6.73
N LYS A 119 -1.16 -20.12 -5.57
CA LYS A 119 -1.83 -19.35 -4.52
C LYS A 119 -1.97 -17.89 -4.97
N THR A 120 -3.11 -17.30 -4.69
CA THR A 120 -3.44 -15.90 -5.00
C THR A 120 -3.38 -15.00 -3.76
N ALA A 121 -3.18 -15.58 -2.58
CA ALA A 121 -2.78 -14.83 -1.39
C ALA A 121 -1.47 -14.07 -1.66
N THR A 122 -1.51 -12.76 -1.42
CA THR A 122 -0.46 -11.80 -1.71
C THR A 122 -0.14 -11.01 -0.43
N THR A 123 1.13 -10.97 -0.06
CA THR A 123 1.61 -10.21 1.10
C THR A 123 2.17 -8.87 0.64
N LEU A 124 1.76 -7.80 1.31
CA LEU A 124 2.33 -6.47 1.18
C LEU A 124 3.34 -6.23 2.30
N GLN A 125 4.50 -5.70 1.94
CA GLN A 125 5.49 -5.13 2.83
C GLN A 125 5.74 -3.70 2.34
N ILE A 126 5.48 -2.72 3.20
CA ILE A 126 5.41 -1.31 2.82
C ILE A 126 6.35 -0.54 3.73
N GLN A 127 7.23 0.24 3.12
CA GLN A 127 8.06 1.23 3.80
C GLN A 127 7.67 2.62 3.29
N VAL A 128 7.49 3.57 4.21
CA VAL A 128 7.11 4.94 3.86
C VAL A 128 7.80 5.95 4.76
N GLU A 129 8.20 7.08 4.18
CA GLU A 129 8.55 8.29 4.91
C GLU A 129 7.63 9.44 4.48
N GLY A 130 7.06 10.14 5.46
CA GLY A 130 6.27 11.35 5.28
C GLY A 130 7.01 12.55 5.85
N ILE A 131 7.26 13.56 5.00
CA ILE A 131 7.82 14.83 5.42
C ILE A 131 6.67 15.76 5.81
N LYS A 132 6.74 16.41 6.98
CA LYS A 132 5.74 17.38 7.40
C LYS A 132 5.59 18.49 6.35
N ALA A 133 4.36 18.74 5.92
CA ALA A 133 4.03 19.85 5.05
C ALA A 133 4.24 21.18 5.77
N ASP A 134 4.46 22.25 5.01
CA ASP A 134 4.65 23.61 5.54
C ASP A 134 3.37 24.16 6.20
#